data_AF-A0A1F7GAU8-F1
#
_entry.id   AF-A0A1F7GAU8-F1
#
_cell.length_a   1.000
_cell.length_b   1.000
_cell.length_c   1.000
_cell.angle_alpha   90.00
_cell.angle_beta   90.00
_cell.angle_gamma   90.00
#
_symmetry.space_group_name_H-M   'P 1'
#
loop_
_entity.id
_entity.type
_entity.pdbx_description
1 polymer ?
#
loop_
_entity_poly.entity_id
_entity_poly.type
_entity_poly.pdbx_seq_one_letter_code
_entity_poly.pdbx_strand_id
1 'polypeptide(L)'
;MMYYDYIIMLQTKIHSRSDETIRTQITLTRELKKLVDQQTSLTGESMSQYLRRAALLRLHLEQSEKTSLKELASKIIGSINLKTHPNWKSKASVQTWSRKIRENWQ
;
A
#
# COMPACT_ATOMS: atom_id res chain seq x y z
N MET A 1 4.39 42.64 -5.56
CA MET A 1 3.13 42.10 -6.10
C MET A 1 3.20 40.58 -5.99
N MET A 2 2.78 40.01 -4.86
CA MET A 2 2.78 38.57 -4.62
C MET A 2 1.35 38.06 -4.86
N TYR A 3 1.12 37.41 -6.00
CA TYR A 3 -0.18 36.85 -6.32
C TYR A 3 -0.42 35.58 -5.51
N TYR A 4 -1.61 35.54 -4.93
CA TYR A 4 -2.17 34.49 -4.11
C TYR A 4 -2.41 33.23 -4.95
N ASP A 5 -1.49 32.26 -4.92
CA ASP A 5 -1.74 30.90 -5.44
C ASP A 5 -2.54 30.07 -4.43
N TYR A 6 -3.68 30.63 -4.00
CA TYR A 6 -4.76 29.94 -3.31
C TYR A 6 -5.77 29.46 -4.35
N ILE A 7 -5.38 28.59 -5.27
CA ILE A 7 -6.31 28.09 -6.28
C ILE A 7 -6.26 26.55 -6.29
N ILE A 8 -7.35 25.99 -5.76
CA ILE A 8 -7.89 24.63 -5.89
C ILE A 8 -7.30 23.53 -4.97
N MET A 9 -7.65 23.58 -3.68
CA MET A 9 -7.88 22.33 -2.93
C MET A 9 -9.17 21.69 -3.44
N LEU A 10 -9.07 20.94 -4.53
CA LEU A 10 -10.14 20.04 -4.96
C LEU A 10 -10.31 18.97 -3.88
N GLN A 11 -11.52 18.86 -3.35
CA GLN A 11 -11.90 18.07 -2.18
C GLN A 11 -11.28 16.67 -2.18
N THR A 12 -10.24 16.48 -1.36
CA THR A 12 -9.81 15.16 -0.94
C THR A 12 -10.89 14.59 -0.02
N LYS A 13 -11.39 13.39 -0.32
CA LYS A 13 -12.31 12.67 0.55
C LYS A 13 -11.60 12.43 1.89
N ILE A 14 -11.97 13.21 2.90
CA ILE A 14 -11.53 13.08 4.29
C ILE A 14 -11.93 11.67 4.77
N HIS A 15 -10.95 10.84 5.15
CA HIS A 15 -11.19 9.43 5.49
C HIS A 15 -11.69 9.23 6.92
N SER A 16 -11.63 10.24 7.79
CA SER A 16 -12.18 10.20 9.15
C SER A 16 -12.54 11.59 9.69
N ARG A 17 -13.39 11.69 10.73
CA ARG A 17 -13.78 12.97 11.35
C ARG A 17 -12.61 13.80 11.90
N SER A 18 -11.41 13.22 12.03
CA SER A 18 -10.18 13.87 12.51
C SER A 18 -9.08 13.94 11.44
N ASP A 19 -9.42 13.72 10.17
CA ASP A 19 -8.45 13.72 9.08
C ASP A 19 -8.19 15.16 8.60
N GLU A 20 -6.99 15.66 8.93
CA GLU A 20 -6.55 17.02 8.62
C GLU A 20 -5.52 17.02 7.48
N THR A 21 -5.57 18.04 6.63
CA THR A 21 -4.60 18.17 5.54
C THR A 21 -3.26 18.64 6.08
N ILE A 22 -2.27 17.74 6.12
CA ILE A 22 -0.89 18.07 6.50
C ILE A 22 -0.06 18.34 5.25
N ARG A 23 0.71 19.44 5.25
CA ARG A 23 1.69 19.73 4.19
C ARG A 23 2.95 18.90 4.43
N THR A 24 3.37 18.17 3.41
CA THR A 24 4.60 17.35 3.44
C THR A 24 5.50 17.75 2.29
N GLN A 25 6.78 17.97 2.59
CA GLN A 25 7.81 18.17 1.56
C GLN A 25 8.36 16.81 1.14
N ILE A 26 8.50 16.61 -0.17
CA ILE A 26 9.08 15.40 -0.75
C ILE A 26 10.20 15.77 -1.70
N THR A 27 11.25 14.94 -1.74
CA THR A 27 12.34 15.09 -2.70
C THR A 27 12.13 14.08 -3.83
N LEU A 28 12.16 14.55 -5.07
CA LEU A 28 12.10 13.72 -6.26
C LEU A 28 13.40 13.88 -7.05
N THR A 29 13.84 12.82 -7.72
CA THR A 29 14.88 12.95 -8.73
C THR A 29 14.36 13.82 -9.88
N ARG A 30 15.27 14.47 -10.61
CA ARG A 30 14.91 15.35 -11.73
C ARG A 30 14.08 14.62 -12.79
N GLU A 31 14.46 13.39 -13.11
CA GLU A 31 13.77 12.56 -14.10
C GLU A 31 12.37 12.18 -13.63
N LEU A 32 12.24 11.75 -12.37
CA LEU A 32 10.94 11.40 -11.80
C LEU A 32 10.00 12.61 -11.78
N LYS A 33 10.50 13.79 -11.39
CA LYS A 33 9.71 15.02 -11.45
C LYS A 33 9.21 15.28 -12.87
N LYS A 34 10.08 15.15 -13.88
CA LYS A 34 9.72 15.36 -15.29
C LYS A 34 8.63 14.39 -15.75
N LEU A 35 8.73 13.11 -15.39
CA LEU A 35 7.71 12.11 -15.71
C LEU A 35 6.36 12.43 -15.07
N VAL A 36 6.37 12.85 -13.80
CA VAL A 36 5.14 13.28 -13.11
C VAL A 36 4.56 14.51 -13.77
N ASP A 37 5.38 15.53 -14.07
CA ASP A 37 4.92 16.75 -14.74
C ASP A 37 4.25 16.43 -16.09
N GLN A 38 4.87 15.56 -16.90
CA GLN A 38 4.31 15.09 -18.18
C GLN A 38 2.98 14.37 -18.01
N GLN A 39 2.86 13.51 -17.00
CA GLN A 39 1.61 12.82 -16.74
C GLN A 39 0.51 13.79 -16.30
N THR A 40 0.84 14.73 -15.42
CA THR A 40 -0.11 15.74 -14.93
C THR A 40 -0.55 16.73 -16.00
N SER A 41 0.30 17.05 -16.97
CA SER A 41 -0.08 17.93 -18.08
C SER A 41 -1.10 17.26 -19.02
N LEU A 42 -1.03 15.93 -19.16
CA LEU A 42 -2.00 15.16 -19.95
C LEU A 42 -3.36 15.03 -19.24
N THR A 43 -3.36 14.87 -17.92
CA THR A 43 -4.58 14.65 -17.13
C THR A 43 -5.21 15.94 -16.63
N GLY A 44 -4.48 17.06 -16.67
CA GLY A 44 -4.91 18.35 -16.12
C GLY A 44 -4.96 18.38 -14.58
N GLU A 45 -4.39 17.38 -13.90
CA GLU A 45 -4.36 17.31 -12.44
C GLU A 45 -3.11 18.00 -11.88
N SER A 46 -3.16 18.50 -10.64
CA SER A 46 -1.95 19.02 -9.99
C SER A 46 -1.02 17.88 -9.55
N MET A 47 0.29 18.15 -9.47
CA MET A 47 1.27 17.21 -8.91
C MET A 47 0.85 16.66 -7.54
N SER A 48 0.28 17.52 -6.67
CA SER A 48 -0.20 17.11 -5.35
C SER A 48 -1.35 16.10 -5.42
N GLN A 49 -2.23 16.21 -6.41
CA GLN A 49 -3.35 15.29 -6.60
C GLN A 49 -2.85 13.96 -7.16
N TYR A 50 -1.98 14.02 -8.17
CA TYR A 50 -1.36 12.84 -8.75
C TYR A 50 -0.67 12.00 -7.67
N LEU A 51 0.18 12.62 -6.84
CA LEU A 51 0.92 11.93 -5.79
C LEU A 51 0.02 11.36 -4.71
N ARG A 52 -1.04 12.08 -4.30
CA ARG A 52 -2.05 11.55 -3.37
C ARG A 52 -2.75 10.31 -3.92
N ARG A 53 -3.15 10.34 -5.20
CA ARG A 53 -3.79 9.18 -5.85
C ARG A 53 -2.82 8.01 -5.99
N ALA A 54 -1.57 8.27 -6.37
CA ALA A 54 -0.54 7.25 -6.47
C ALA A 54 -0.27 6.59 -5.10
N ALA A 55 -0.19 7.37 -4.02
CA ALA A 55 -0.02 6.86 -2.67
C ALA A 55 -1.21 6.00 -2.22
N LEU A 56 -2.45 6.45 -2.46
CA LEU A 56 -3.66 5.68 -2.15
C LEU A 56 -3.73 4.37 -2.94
N LEU A 57 -3.40 4.42 -4.24
CA LEU A 57 -3.37 3.23 -5.09
C LEU A 57 -2.32 2.24 -4.58
N ARG A 58 -1.12 2.71 -4.23
CA ARG A 58 -0.06 1.87 -3.67
C ARG A 58 -0.50 1.19 -2.38
N LEU A 59 -1.08 1.94 -1.44
CA LEU A 59 -1.61 1.39 -0.18
C LEU A 59 -2.70 0.34 -0.43
N HIS A 60 -3.60 0.59 -1.38
CA HIS A 60 -4.65 -0.35 -1.71
C HIS A 60 -4.11 -1.64 -2.33
N LEU A 61 -3.14 -1.55 -3.23
CA LEU A 61 -2.47 -2.71 -3.85
C LEU A 61 -1.71 -3.54 -2.82
N GLU A 62 -0.98 -2.89 -1.90
CA GLU A 62 -0.27 -3.61 -0.84
C GLU A 62 -1.24 -4.32 0.12
N GLN A 63 -2.36 -3.67 0.44
CA GLN A 63 -3.38 -4.27 1.30
C GLN A 63 -4.12 -5.42 0.61
N SER A 64 -4.42 -5.30 -0.69
CA SER A 64 -5.06 -6.36 -1.45
C SER A 64 -4.13 -7.56 -1.59
N GLU A 65 -2.86 -7.35 -1.94
CA GLU A 65 -1.85 -8.41 -2.01
C GLU A 65 -1.69 -9.14 -0.68
N LYS A 66 -1.59 -8.40 0.44
CA LYS A 66 -1.53 -8.99 1.78
C LYS A 66 -2.77 -9.81 2.10
N THR A 67 -3.94 -9.40 1.62
CA THR A 67 -5.20 -10.12 1.83
C THR A 67 -5.24 -11.39 0.98
N SER A 68 -4.89 -11.30 -0.30
CA SER A 68 -4.80 -12.45 -1.20
C SER A 68 -3.78 -13.49 -0.72
N LEU A 69 -2.61 -13.06 -0.22
CA LEU A 69 -1.62 -13.96 0.37
C LEU A 69 -2.15 -14.66 1.63
N LYS A 70 -2.91 -13.96 2.47
CA LYS A 70 -3.57 -14.56 3.64
C LYS A 70 -4.63 -15.59 3.24
N GLU A 71 -5.43 -15.30 2.22
CA GLU A 71 -6.43 -16.23 1.70
C GLU A 71 -5.79 -17.46 1.05
N LEU A 72 -4.72 -17.26 0.28
CA LEU A 72 -3.99 -18.37 -0.32
C LEU A 72 -3.35 -19.25 0.75
N ALA A 73 -2.74 -18.65 1.78
CA ALA A 73 -2.21 -19.38 2.93
C ALA A 73 -3.31 -20.13 3.69
N SER A 74 -4.48 -19.53 3.89
CA SER A 74 -5.59 -20.18 4.59
C SER A 74 -6.19 -21.34 3.79
N LYS A 75 -6.27 -21.22 2.46
CA LYS A 75 -6.69 -22.29 1.54
C LYS A 75 -5.71 -23.45 1.53
N ILE A 76 -4.40 -23.18 1.42
CA ILE A 76 -3.36 -24.23 1.44
C ILE A 76 -3.35 -24.98 2.78
N ILE A 77 -3.42 -24.25 3.90
CA ILE A 77 -3.47 -24.89 5.22
C ILE A 77 -4.80 -25.63 5.42
N GLY A 78 -5.89 -25.14 4.85
CA GLY A 78 -7.21 -25.76 4.92
C GLY A 78 -7.37 -27.00 4.03
N SER A 79 -6.62 -27.10 2.93
CA SER A 79 -6.64 -28.25 2.03
C SER A 79 -5.77 -29.42 2.51
N ILE A 80 -4.86 -29.18 3.45
CA ILE A 80 -4.06 -30.22 4.10
C ILE A 80 -4.87 -30.83 5.25
N ASN A 81 -4.97 -32.16 5.29
CA ASN A 81 -5.50 -32.84 6.46
C ASN A 81 -4.49 -32.75 7.61
N LEU A 82 -4.60 -31.69 8.41
CA LEU A 82 -3.71 -31.40 9.52
C LEU A 82 -3.67 -32.53 10.56
N LYS A 83 -4.73 -33.33 10.69
CA LYS A 83 -4.78 -34.42 11.68
C LYS A 83 -3.83 -35.58 11.32
N THR A 84 -3.54 -35.78 10.04
CA THR A 84 -2.72 -36.89 9.54
C THR A 84 -1.31 -36.47 9.12
N HIS A 85 -1.02 -35.16 9.08
CA HIS A 85 0.30 -34.69 8.69
C HIS A 85 1.33 -34.91 9.81
N PRO A 86 2.51 -35.50 9.54
CA PRO A 86 3.47 -35.90 10.59
C PRO A 86 3.93 -34.74 11.47
N ASN A 87 4.12 -33.56 10.87
CA ASN A 87 4.70 -32.39 11.54
C ASN A 87 3.72 -31.20 11.69
N TRP A 88 2.55 -31.23 11.05
CA TRP A 88 1.63 -30.09 10.96
C TRP A 88 0.26 -30.44 11.52
N LYS A 89 0.23 -30.78 12.81
CA LYS A 89 -0.95 -31.28 13.53
C LYS A 89 -2.02 -30.21 13.79
N SER A 90 -1.68 -28.94 13.62
CA SER A 90 -2.58 -27.80 13.83
C SER A 90 -2.16 -26.57 13.02
N LYS A 91 -3.08 -25.62 12.78
CA LYS A 91 -2.75 -24.35 12.12
C LYS A 91 -1.63 -23.57 12.85
N ALA A 92 -1.62 -23.62 14.18
CA ALA A 92 -0.57 -23.00 14.99
C ALA A 92 0.80 -23.65 14.74
N SER A 93 0.87 -24.98 14.61
CA SER A 93 2.14 -25.67 14.33
C SER A 93 2.74 -25.28 12.97
N VAL A 94 1.90 -25.07 11.95
CA VAL A 94 2.34 -24.59 10.63
C VAL A 94 2.87 -23.16 10.74
N GLN A 95 2.19 -22.29 11.50
CA GLN A 95 2.65 -20.92 11.71
C GLN A 95 4.00 -20.87 12.42
N THR A 96 4.19 -21.64 13.49
CA THR A 96 5.47 -21.74 14.22
C THR A 96 6.59 -22.27 13.33
N TRP A 97 6.33 -23.30 12.53
CA TRP A 97 7.30 -23.81 11.55
C TRP A 97 7.67 -22.75 10.51
N SER A 98 6.68 -22.06 9.95
CA SER A 98 6.92 -20.99 8.97
C SER A 98 7.72 -19.82 9.55
N ARG A 99 7.56 -19.53 10.84
CA ARG A 99 8.30 -18.47 11.54
C ARG A 99 9.78 -18.86 11.68
N LYS A 100 10.06 -20.09 12.13
CA LYS A 100 11.42 -20.63 12.27
C LYS A 100 12.18 -20.65 10.94
N ILE A 101 11.52 -20.98 9.82
CA ILE A 101 12.16 -20.93 8.51
C ILE A 101 12.55 -19.49 8.12
N ARG A 102 11.69 -18.50 8.38
CA ARG A 102 12.01 -17.10 8.07
C ARG A 102 13.15 -16.56 8.92
N GLU A 103 13.17 -16.91 10.20
CA GLU A 103 14.26 -16.53 11.12
C GLU A 103 15.60 -17.13 10.67
N ASN A 104 15.62 -18.33 10.08
CA ASN A 104 16.84 -18.98 9.57
C ASN A 104 17.27 -18.50 8.17
N TRP A 105 16.45 -17.71 7.48
CA TRP A 105 16.74 -17.19 6.12
C TRP A 105 17.29 -15.75 6.14
N GLN A 106 17.33 -15.10 7.31
CA GLN A 106 18.06 -13.84 7.55
C GLN A 106 19.51 -14.13 7.91
#